data_AF-A0A6H3NLE7-F1
#
_entry.id   AF-A0A6H3NLE7-F1
#
_cell.length_a   1.000
_cell.length_b   1.000
_cell.length_c   1.000
_cell.angle_alpha   90.00
_cell.angle_beta   90.00
_cell.angle_gamma   90.00
#
_symmetry.space_group_name_H-M   'P 1'
#
loop_
_entity.id
_entity.type
_entity.pdbx_description
1 polymer ?
#
loop_
_entity_poly.entity_id
_entity_poly.type
_entity_poly.pdbx_seq_one_letter_code
_entity_poly.pdbx_strand_id
1 'polypeptide(L)'
;MNKILPLFVFLASLFLVQCSDSSPVIETLDNHKITVKDFEAAYDTALDSISRLQNIEKKTLLEFIEKDINEVPQNFQDLNYQLQKKNFYQTYRQMIMTRLVAEKNGYISRPDVAEVIKQVEMQTIAQMYVSEQVEKKIQITDEQAKAECERLRGLDRNIANLTIDKCLTFAKAQLKQLQTREQLPLVVERIKEEVTIKRNDKFDLDAYLAPKKKVEEPSNQPK
;
A
#
# COMPACT_ATOMS: atom_id res chain seq x y z
N MET A 1 8.78 69.26 -6.46
CA MET A 1 7.62 68.33 -6.50
C MET A 1 7.89 67.27 -7.55
N ASN A 2 7.56 66.01 -7.23
CA ASN A 2 7.56 64.78 -8.05
C ASN A 2 8.94 64.25 -8.49
N LYS A 3 9.58 63.28 -7.80
CA LYS A 3 9.26 61.85 -7.53
C LYS A 3 9.33 60.92 -8.76
N ILE A 4 10.31 59.99 -8.71
CA ILE A 4 10.22 58.53 -9.02
C ILE A 4 10.14 58.18 -10.54
N LEU A 5 10.86 57.25 -11.18
CA LEU A 5 11.59 56.01 -10.84
C LEU A 5 12.58 55.66 -12.00
N PRO A 6 13.72 54.99 -11.77
CA PRO A 6 14.52 54.38 -12.84
C PRO A 6 13.87 53.09 -13.37
N LEU A 7 13.79 52.96 -14.70
CA LEU A 7 13.31 51.79 -15.43
C LEU A 7 14.36 50.66 -15.36
N PHE A 8 14.32 49.84 -14.31
CA PHE A 8 15.01 48.56 -14.26
C PHE A 8 14.17 47.53 -15.05
N VAL A 9 14.46 47.32 -16.33
CA VAL A 9 14.01 46.12 -17.04
C VAL A 9 14.99 45.00 -16.70
N PHE A 10 14.71 44.34 -15.58
CA PHE A 10 15.33 43.07 -15.24
C PHE A 10 14.72 42.02 -16.18
N LEU A 11 15.45 41.67 -17.24
CA LEU A 11 15.12 40.55 -18.11
C LEU A 11 15.40 39.26 -17.32
N ALA A 12 14.48 38.90 -16.42
CA ALA A 12 14.51 37.62 -15.72
C ALA A 12 14.18 36.51 -16.73
N SER A 13 15.23 35.83 -17.15
CA SER A 13 15.24 34.53 -17.78
C SER A 13 14.41 33.52 -16.98
N LEU A 14 13.12 33.43 -17.28
CA LEU A 14 12.29 32.27 -16.95
C LEU A 14 12.63 31.13 -17.91
N PHE A 15 13.79 30.51 -17.72
CA PHE A 15 13.90 29.08 -18.02
C PHE A 15 13.08 28.37 -16.95
N LEU A 16 11.79 28.21 -17.24
CA LEU A 16 11.01 27.14 -16.63
C LEU A 16 11.73 25.85 -17.02
N VAL A 17 12.53 25.31 -16.10
CA VAL A 17 12.96 23.92 -16.15
C VAL A 17 11.69 23.11 -15.91
N GLN A 18 10.87 22.98 -16.95
CA GLN A 18 10.05 21.79 -17.11
C GLN A 18 11.06 20.66 -17.14
N CYS A 19 11.12 19.87 -16.07
CA CYS A 19 11.59 18.50 -16.17
C CYS A 19 10.66 17.78 -17.15
N SER A 20 10.85 18.02 -18.45
CA SER A 20 10.24 17.19 -19.47
C SER A 20 10.84 15.81 -19.28
N ASP A 21 9.98 14.83 -19.04
CA ASP A 21 10.38 13.44 -19.13
C ASP A 21 10.94 13.22 -20.54
N SER A 22 12.25 13.02 -20.61
CA SER A 22 12.99 12.76 -21.86
C SER A 22 13.03 11.27 -22.21
N SER A 23 12.39 10.42 -21.40
CA SER A 23 12.36 9.00 -21.67
C SER A 23 11.53 8.70 -22.94
N PRO A 24 11.88 7.63 -23.70
CA PRO A 24 11.16 7.27 -24.90
C PRO A 24 9.68 7.04 -24.63
N VAL A 25 8.83 7.50 -25.54
CA VAL A 25 7.40 7.17 -25.52
C VAL A 25 7.23 5.73 -26.00
N ILE A 26 6.59 4.89 -25.19
CA ILE A 26 6.21 3.53 -25.58
C ILE A 26 4.97 3.59 -26.47
N GLU A 27 3.94 4.31 -26.03
CA GLU A 27 2.69 4.50 -26.78
C GLU A 27 1.96 5.77 -26.37
N THR A 28 0.94 6.15 -27.15
CA THR A 28 0.04 7.27 -26.84
C THR A 28 -1.40 6.78 -26.91
N LEU A 29 -2.17 7.04 -25.86
CA LEU A 29 -3.59 6.70 -25.71
C LEU A 29 -4.40 7.98 -25.65
N ASP A 30 -5.13 8.31 -26.71
CA ASP A 30 -5.71 9.64 -26.95
C ASP A 30 -4.64 10.74 -26.82
N ASN A 31 -4.64 11.50 -25.73
CA ASN A 31 -3.66 12.56 -25.43
C ASN A 31 -2.71 12.20 -24.28
N HIS A 32 -2.79 10.97 -23.76
CA HIS A 32 -1.94 10.49 -22.68
C HIS A 32 -0.78 9.68 -23.26
N LYS A 33 0.45 10.12 -22.99
CA LYS A 33 1.67 9.39 -23.39
C LYS A 33 2.08 8.45 -22.28
N ILE A 34 2.35 7.19 -22.61
CA ILE A 34 3.01 6.26 -21.70
C ILE A 34 4.48 6.25 -22.08
N THR A 35 5.35 6.74 -21.19
CA THR A 35 6.80 6.70 -21.39
C THR A 35 7.45 5.49 -20.74
N VAL A 36 8.71 5.21 -21.08
CA VAL A 36 9.51 4.18 -20.39
C VAL A 36 9.61 4.49 -18.90
N LYS A 37 9.85 5.76 -18.54
CA LYS A 37 9.95 6.17 -17.14
C LYS A 37 8.63 5.99 -16.39
N ASP A 38 7.50 6.33 -16.99
CA ASP A 38 6.17 6.12 -16.39
C ASP A 38 5.93 4.65 -16.09
N PHE A 39 6.24 3.78 -17.06
CA PHE A 39 6.09 2.34 -16.90
C PHE A 39 7.00 1.78 -15.80
N GLU A 40 8.28 2.15 -15.79
CA GLU A 40 9.23 1.67 -14.77
C GLU A 40 8.85 2.14 -13.36
N ALA A 41 8.39 3.39 -13.23
CA ALA A 41 7.89 3.92 -11.97
C ALA A 41 6.63 3.19 -11.49
N ALA A 42 5.68 2.92 -12.40
CA ALA A 42 4.47 2.16 -12.07
C ALA A 42 4.79 0.71 -11.68
N TYR A 43 5.74 0.08 -12.37
CA TYR A 43 6.21 -1.28 -12.07
C TYR A 43 6.87 -1.35 -10.70
N ASP A 44 7.80 -0.43 -10.40
CA ASP A 44 8.47 -0.38 -9.09
C ASP A 44 7.47 -0.09 -7.95
N THR A 45 6.52 0.81 -8.19
CA THR A 45 5.44 1.11 -7.25
C THR A 45 4.57 -0.12 -6.98
N ALA A 46 4.28 -0.95 -7.99
CA ALA A 46 3.51 -2.18 -7.80
C ALA A 46 4.27 -3.18 -6.92
N LEU A 47 5.58 -3.34 -7.14
CA LEU A 47 6.42 -4.20 -6.29
C LEU A 47 6.46 -3.70 -4.84
N ASP A 48 6.62 -2.40 -4.64
CA ASP A 48 6.62 -1.79 -3.30
C ASP A 48 5.25 -1.93 -2.62
N SER A 49 4.17 -1.74 -3.37
CA SER A 49 2.81 -1.86 -2.85
C SER A 49 2.52 -3.29 -2.41
N ILE A 50 2.85 -4.29 -3.23
CA ILE A 50 2.70 -5.70 -2.88
C ILE A 50 3.58 -6.03 -1.67
N SER A 51 4.83 -5.57 -1.66
CA SER A 51 5.75 -5.81 -0.54
C SER A 51 5.18 -5.31 0.79
N ARG A 52 4.67 -4.07 0.81
CA ARG A 52 4.11 -3.44 2.01
C ARG A 52 2.77 -4.03 2.42
N LEU A 53 1.87 -4.25 1.46
CA LEU A 53 0.48 -4.66 1.75
C LEU A 53 0.36 -6.16 2.03
N GLN A 54 1.19 -6.99 1.41
CA GLN A 54 1.20 -8.44 1.61
C GLN A 54 2.32 -8.91 2.56
N ASN A 55 3.15 -7.99 3.08
CA ASN A 55 4.29 -8.30 3.96
C ASN A 55 5.23 -9.36 3.36
N ILE A 56 5.49 -9.23 2.06
CA ILE A 56 6.46 -10.05 1.32
C ILE A 56 7.70 -9.17 1.11
N GLU A 57 8.90 -9.70 1.32
CA GLU A 57 10.11 -8.93 1.04
C GLU A 57 10.23 -8.62 -0.47
N LYS A 58 10.51 -7.37 -0.83
CA LYS A 58 10.71 -6.96 -2.23
C LYS A 58 11.76 -7.82 -2.94
N LYS A 59 12.83 -8.23 -2.23
CA LYS A 59 13.86 -9.12 -2.77
C LYS A 59 13.27 -10.48 -3.18
N THR A 60 12.39 -11.06 -2.36
CA THR A 60 11.71 -12.31 -2.69
C THR A 60 10.81 -12.16 -3.92
N LEU A 61 10.12 -11.03 -4.07
CA LEU A 61 9.34 -10.74 -5.28
C LEU A 61 10.23 -10.70 -6.52
N LEU A 62 11.38 -10.01 -6.46
CA LEU A 62 12.35 -9.95 -7.55
C LEU A 62 12.89 -11.34 -7.92
N GLU A 63 13.30 -12.13 -6.93
CA GLU A 63 13.76 -13.50 -7.15
C GLU A 63 12.68 -14.39 -7.79
N PHE A 64 11.41 -14.21 -7.44
CA PHE A 64 10.32 -14.94 -8.08
C PHE A 64 10.10 -14.53 -9.51
N ILE A 65 10.19 -13.24 -9.84
CA ILE A 65 9.99 -12.73 -11.21
C ILE A 65 11.06 -13.25 -12.17
N GLU A 66 12.29 -13.44 -11.68
CA GLU A 66 13.43 -13.93 -12.48
C GLU A 66 13.35 -15.44 -12.79
N LYS A 67 12.54 -16.19 -12.05
CA LYS A 67 12.40 -17.64 -12.19
C LYS A 67 11.31 -18.04 -13.18
N ASP A 68 11.45 -19.24 -13.75
CA ASP A 68 10.34 -19.87 -14.47
C ASP A 68 9.18 -20.15 -13.53
N ILE A 69 7.95 -20.08 -14.03
CA ILE A 69 6.74 -20.25 -13.22
C ILE A 69 6.72 -21.60 -12.47
N ASN A 70 7.31 -22.64 -13.06
CA ASN A 70 7.36 -23.98 -12.44
C ASN A 70 8.36 -24.07 -11.27
N GLU A 71 9.25 -23.08 -11.13
CA GLU A 71 10.24 -22.98 -10.05
C GLU A 71 9.76 -22.09 -8.89
N VAL A 72 8.61 -21.44 -9.06
CA VAL A 72 7.97 -20.57 -8.05
C VAL A 72 6.96 -21.40 -7.25
N PRO A 73 6.88 -21.23 -5.91
CA PRO A 73 5.87 -21.93 -5.11
C PRO A 73 4.46 -21.66 -5.62
N GLN A 74 3.58 -22.66 -5.59
CA GLN A 74 2.25 -22.62 -6.21
C GLN A 74 1.44 -21.37 -5.83
N ASN A 75 1.50 -20.95 -4.57
CA ASN A 75 0.78 -19.80 -4.05
C ASN A 75 1.31 -18.44 -4.54
N PHE A 76 2.48 -18.41 -5.20
CA PHE A 76 3.10 -17.22 -5.78
C PHE A 76 3.17 -17.28 -7.31
N GLN A 77 2.69 -18.35 -7.96
CA GLN A 77 2.75 -18.48 -9.42
C GLN A 77 1.91 -17.41 -10.13
N ASP A 78 0.71 -17.12 -9.63
CA ASP A 78 -0.14 -16.05 -10.19
C ASP A 78 0.56 -14.70 -10.09
N LEU A 79 1.22 -14.45 -8.96
CA LEU A 79 1.99 -13.23 -8.73
C LEU A 79 3.19 -13.13 -9.67
N ASN A 80 3.95 -14.22 -9.85
CA ASN A 80 5.02 -14.30 -10.85
C ASN A 80 4.48 -13.95 -12.24
N TYR A 81 3.40 -14.61 -12.67
CA TYR A 81 2.82 -14.39 -14.00
C TYR A 81 2.40 -12.94 -14.21
N GLN A 82 1.69 -12.36 -13.24
CA GLN A 82 1.23 -10.97 -13.30
C GLN A 82 2.38 -9.96 -13.31
N LEU A 83 3.44 -10.23 -12.56
CA LEU A 83 4.61 -9.35 -12.45
C LEU A 83 5.62 -9.53 -13.59
N GLN A 84 5.48 -10.52 -14.48
CA GLN A 84 6.27 -10.53 -15.71
C GLN A 84 6.08 -9.21 -16.47
N LYS A 85 7.16 -8.48 -16.77
CA LYS A 85 7.10 -7.10 -17.32
C LYS A 85 6.12 -6.95 -18.49
N LYS A 86 6.08 -7.94 -19.39
CA LYS A 86 5.14 -7.97 -20.52
C LYS A 86 3.67 -8.01 -20.06
N ASN A 87 3.35 -8.87 -19.10
CA ASN A 87 1.99 -9.04 -18.58
C ASN A 87 1.58 -7.85 -17.71
N PHE A 88 2.51 -7.35 -16.88
CA PHE A 88 2.30 -6.14 -16.10
C PHE A 88 2.03 -4.94 -17.01
N TYR A 89 2.80 -4.77 -18.10
CA TYR A 89 2.58 -3.70 -19.07
C TYR A 89 1.16 -3.73 -19.67
N GLN A 90 0.67 -4.92 -20.05
CA GLN A 90 -0.70 -5.06 -20.57
C GLN A 90 -1.74 -4.62 -19.53
N THR A 91 -1.55 -5.02 -18.27
CA THR A 91 -2.45 -4.65 -17.17
C THR A 91 -2.39 -3.15 -16.90
N TYR A 92 -1.19 -2.58 -16.80
CA TYR A 92 -0.95 -1.15 -16.61
C TYR A 92 -1.61 -0.30 -17.70
N ARG A 93 -1.38 -0.69 -18.96
CA ARG A 93 -2.01 -0.10 -20.14
C ARG A 93 -3.54 -0.15 -20.06
N GLN A 94 -4.10 -1.31 -19.71
CA GLN A 94 -5.55 -1.48 -19.56
C GLN A 94 -6.14 -0.58 -18.47
N MET A 95 -5.45 -0.45 -17.33
CA MET A 95 -5.87 0.44 -16.25
C MET A 95 -5.90 1.90 -16.73
N ILE A 96 -4.89 2.36 -17.46
CA ILE A 96 -4.85 3.72 -18.01
C ILE A 96 -6.01 3.94 -18.98
N MET A 97 -6.21 3.05 -19.96
CA MET A 97 -7.32 3.19 -20.91
C MET A 97 -8.67 3.28 -20.19
N THR A 98 -8.88 2.43 -19.19
CA THR A 98 -10.12 2.42 -18.39
C THR A 98 -10.29 3.73 -17.62
N ARG A 99 -9.22 4.23 -16.99
CA ARG A 99 -9.21 5.50 -16.27
C ARG A 99 -9.57 6.67 -17.20
N LEU A 100 -8.95 6.75 -18.38
CA LEU A 100 -9.20 7.81 -19.35
C LEU A 100 -10.67 7.86 -19.78
N VAL A 101 -11.29 6.70 -20.05
CA VAL A 101 -12.71 6.62 -20.38
C VAL A 101 -13.59 7.01 -19.18
N ALA A 102 -13.25 6.57 -17.97
CA ALA A 102 -13.96 6.91 -16.74
C ALA A 102 -13.91 8.43 -16.46
N GLU A 103 -12.75 9.06 -16.65
CA GLU A 103 -12.57 10.52 -16.55
C GLU A 103 -13.43 11.26 -17.58
N LYS A 104 -13.33 10.88 -18.85
CA LYS A 104 -14.10 11.48 -19.96
C LYS A 104 -15.62 11.43 -19.72
N ASN A 105 -16.10 10.35 -19.11
CA ASN A 105 -17.52 10.15 -18.83
C ASN A 105 -17.96 10.71 -17.45
N GLY A 106 -17.06 11.40 -16.72
CA GLY A 106 -17.36 11.99 -15.42
C GLY A 106 -17.60 10.97 -14.30
N TYR A 107 -17.20 9.71 -14.48
CA TYR A 107 -17.43 8.64 -13.52
C TYR A 107 -16.72 8.90 -12.18
N ILE A 108 -15.47 9.37 -12.24
CA ILE A 108 -14.64 9.64 -11.06
C ILE A 108 -15.16 10.84 -10.26
N SER A 109 -15.88 11.77 -10.90
CA SER A 109 -16.46 12.94 -10.25
C SER A 109 -17.79 12.66 -9.54
N ARG A 110 -18.34 11.45 -9.65
CA ARG A 110 -19.60 11.10 -8.97
C ARG A 110 -19.39 11.09 -7.45
N PRO A 111 -20.31 11.66 -6.65
CA PRO A 111 -20.14 11.72 -5.20
C PRO A 111 -19.98 10.35 -4.52
N ASP A 112 -20.71 9.34 -4.98
CA ASP A 112 -20.61 7.98 -4.45
C ASP A 112 -19.26 7.32 -4.74
N VAL A 113 -18.72 7.54 -5.94
CA VAL A 113 -17.39 7.05 -6.33
C VAL A 113 -16.29 7.76 -5.55
N ALA A 114 -16.40 9.09 -5.41
CA ALA A 114 -15.42 9.89 -4.67
C ALA A 114 -15.32 9.48 -3.19
N GLU A 115 -16.46 9.21 -2.53
CA GLU A 115 -16.46 8.74 -1.13
C GLU A 115 -15.85 7.34 -1.00
N VAL A 116 -16.07 6.43 -1.96
CA VAL A 116 -15.39 5.12 -1.97
C VAL A 116 -13.89 5.28 -2.14
N ILE A 117 -13.43 6.12 -3.09
CA ILE A 117 -11.99 6.37 -3.30
C ILE A 117 -11.35 6.93 -2.02
N LYS A 118 -12.00 7.91 -1.39
CA LYS A 118 -11.55 8.52 -0.13
C LYS A 118 -11.47 7.49 1.00
N GLN A 119 -12.43 6.58 1.08
CA GLN A 119 -12.38 5.49 2.06
C GLN A 119 -11.19 4.55 1.81
N VAL A 120 -10.96 4.15 0.56
CA VAL A 120 -9.84 3.27 0.17
C VAL A 120 -8.50 3.96 0.42
N GLU A 121 -8.37 5.24 0.09
CA GLU A 121 -7.19 6.06 0.37
C GLU A 121 -6.89 6.08 1.88
N MET A 122 -7.90 6.38 2.71
CA MET A 122 -7.76 6.42 4.16
C MET A 122 -7.32 5.06 4.73
N GLN A 123 -7.93 3.96 4.28
CA GLN A 123 -7.57 2.61 4.70
C GLN A 123 -6.12 2.28 4.30
N THR A 124 -5.72 2.63 3.09
CA THR A 124 -4.38 2.37 2.56
C THR A 124 -3.33 3.16 3.34
N ILE A 125 -3.54 4.45 3.57
CA ILE A 125 -2.64 5.30 4.36
C ILE A 125 -2.52 4.76 5.79
N ALA A 126 -3.65 4.45 6.44
CA ALA A 126 -3.63 3.92 7.80
C ALA A 126 -2.85 2.61 7.89
N GLN A 127 -3.10 1.67 6.98
CA GLN A 127 -2.38 0.39 6.93
C GLN A 127 -0.88 0.59 6.70
N MET A 128 -0.51 1.35 5.68
CA MET A 128 0.91 1.57 5.33
C MET A 128 1.66 2.25 6.46
N TYR A 129 1.09 3.31 7.03
CA TYR A 129 1.75 4.07 8.09
C TYR A 129 1.89 3.24 9.37
N VAL A 130 0.81 2.60 9.84
CA VAL A 130 0.86 1.75 11.04
C VAL A 130 1.84 0.60 10.86
N SER A 131 1.83 -0.07 9.70
CA SER A 131 2.78 -1.15 9.39
C SER A 131 4.22 -0.66 9.47
N GLU A 132 4.53 0.47 8.84
CA GLU A 132 5.88 1.05 8.87
C GLU A 132 6.32 1.42 10.31
N GLN A 133 5.41 1.98 11.12
CA GLN A 133 5.70 2.32 12.51
C GLN A 133 5.94 1.07 13.37
N VAL A 134 5.19 -0.02 13.14
CA VAL A 134 5.40 -1.29 13.82
C VAL A 134 6.74 -1.91 13.41
N GLU A 135 7.07 -1.94 12.11
CA GLU A 135 8.34 -2.50 11.63
C GLU A 135 9.54 -1.78 12.23
N LYS A 136 9.48 -0.45 12.41
CA LYS A 136 10.54 0.31 13.10
C LYS A 136 10.76 -0.11 14.56
N LYS A 137 9.80 -0.79 15.21
CA LYS A 137 9.91 -1.30 16.58
C LYS A 137 10.42 -2.73 16.66
N ILE A 138 10.38 -3.47 15.57
CA ILE A 138 10.77 -4.88 15.52
C ILE A 138 12.26 -4.95 15.19
N GLN A 139 13.04 -5.49 16.13
CA GLN A 139 14.45 -5.81 15.92
C GLN A 139 14.67 -7.24 16.39
N ILE A 140 15.00 -8.11 15.44
CA ILE A 140 15.26 -9.52 15.72
C ILE A 140 16.77 -9.72 15.59
N THR A 141 17.42 -10.01 16.71
CA THR A 141 18.86 -10.30 16.71
C THR A 141 19.13 -11.71 16.18
N ASP A 142 20.35 -11.97 15.74
CA ASP A 142 20.72 -13.31 15.26
C ASP A 142 20.71 -14.34 16.40
N GLU A 143 20.98 -13.94 17.64
CA GLU A 143 20.83 -14.80 18.82
C GLU A 143 19.38 -15.19 19.05
N GLN A 144 18.45 -14.24 18.94
CA GLN A 144 17.01 -14.52 19.06
C GLN A 144 16.54 -15.47 17.96
N ALA A 145 16.96 -15.24 16.71
CA ALA A 145 16.63 -16.11 15.60
C ALA A 145 17.19 -17.53 15.77
N LYS A 146 18.42 -17.68 16.29
CA LYS A 146 19.03 -18.98 16.59
C LYS A 146 18.29 -19.71 17.71
N ALA A 147 18.04 -19.04 18.83
CA ALA A 147 17.32 -19.63 19.96
C ALA A 147 15.91 -20.09 19.57
N GLU A 148 15.20 -19.29 18.78
CA GLU A 148 13.88 -19.66 18.30
C GLU A 148 13.92 -20.81 17.29
N CYS A 149 14.92 -20.84 16.40
CA CYS A 149 15.15 -21.98 15.50
C CYS A 149 15.40 -23.27 16.29
N GLU A 150 16.25 -23.25 17.31
CA GLU A 150 16.51 -24.40 18.18
C GLU A 150 15.24 -24.87 18.89
N ARG A 151 14.46 -23.93 19.44
CA ARG A 151 13.16 -24.22 20.07
C ARG A 151 12.20 -24.89 19.09
N LEU A 152 12.07 -24.37 17.87
CA LEU A 152 11.18 -24.91 16.84
C LEU A 152 11.59 -26.31 16.39
N ARG A 153 12.89 -26.56 16.20
CA ARG A 153 13.43 -27.89 15.86
C ARG A 153 13.14 -28.92 16.96
N GLY A 154 13.08 -28.49 18.22
CA GLY A 154 12.68 -29.34 19.36
C GLY A 154 11.20 -29.68 19.39
N LEU A 155 10.34 -28.91 18.71
CA LEU A 155 8.87 -29.06 18.77
C LEU A 155 8.28 -29.72 17.52
N ASP A 156 8.87 -29.51 16.35
CA ASP A 156 8.36 -30.03 15.07
C ASP A 156 9.46 -30.77 14.28
N ARG A 157 9.21 -32.06 14.02
CA ARG A 157 10.13 -32.92 13.24
C ARG A 157 10.33 -32.43 11.81
N ASN A 158 9.34 -31.75 11.22
CA ASN A 158 9.48 -31.19 9.89
C ASN A 158 10.49 -30.04 9.87
N ILE A 159 10.51 -29.21 10.93
CA ILE A 159 11.48 -28.12 11.09
C ILE A 159 12.87 -28.68 11.43
N ALA A 160 12.94 -29.76 12.22
CA ALA A 160 14.20 -30.45 12.50
C ALA A 160 14.92 -30.96 11.23
N ASN A 161 14.18 -31.27 10.17
CA ASN A 161 14.75 -31.73 8.90
C ASN A 161 15.17 -30.59 7.96
N LEU A 162 14.87 -29.33 8.29
CA LEU A 162 15.29 -28.18 7.48
C LEU A 162 16.79 -27.88 7.66
N THR A 163 17.38 -27.23 6.65
CA THR A 163 18.70 -26.60 6.79
C THR A 163 18.64 -25.48 7.82
N ILE A 164 19.80 -25.15 8.41
CA ILE A 164 19.90 -24.08 9.42
C ILE A 164 19.37 -22.76 8.86
N ASP A 165 19.76 -22.39 7.64
CA ASP A 165 19.29 -21.15 7.00
C ASP A 165 17.77 -21.10 6.87
N LYS A 166 17.13 -22.20 6.42
CA LYS A 166 15.67 -22.27 6.30
C LYS A 166 15.00 -22.16 7.68
N CYS A 167 15.56 -22.83 8.69
CA CYS A 167 15.08 -22.74 10.05
C CYS A 167 15.19 -21.32 10.62
N LEU A 168 16.30 -20.61 10.36
CA LEU A 168 16.48 -19.22 10.75
C LEU A 168 15.47 -18.29 10.07
N THR A 169 15.15 -18.50 8.79
CA THR A 169 14.10 -17.75 8.10
C THR A 169 12.73 -17.95 8.76
N PHE A 170 12.36 -19.19 9.05
CA PHE A 170 11.11 -19.49 9.76
C PHE A 170 11.07 -18.86 11.16
N ALA A 171 12.17 -18.97 11.91
CA ALA A 171 12.30 -18.37 13.24
C ALA A 171 12.15 -16.84 13.20
N LYS A 172 12.83 -16.17 12.25
CA LYS A 172 12.69 -14.71 12.05
C LYS A 172 11.25 -14.33 11.68
N ALA A 173 10.59 -15.09 10.82
CA ALA A 173 9.19 -14.84 10.46
C ALA A 173 8.24 -14.98 11.67
N GLN A 174 8.43 -16.03 12.49
CA GLN A 174 7.61 -16.25 13.68
C GLN A 174 7.82 -15.16 14.74
N LEU A 175 9.07 -14.80 15.02
CA LEU A 175 9.40 -13.70 15.92
C LEU A 175 8.83 -12.37 15.42
N LYS A 176 8.94 -12.08 14.11
CA LYS A 176 8.33 -10.88 13.51
C LYS A 176 6.83 -10.87 13.78
N GLN A 177 6.13 -11.98 13.53
CA GLN A 177 4.68 -12.07 13.74
C GLN A 177 4.27 -11.88 15.21
N LEU A 178 5.06 -12.40 16.16
CA LEU A 178 4.79 -12.22 17.59
C LEU A 178 5.02 -10.76 18.00
N GLN A 179 6.18 -10.19 17.67
CA GLN A 179 6.48 -8.80 17.99
C GLN A 179 5.52 -7.83 17.29
N THR A 180 5.07 -8.10 16.06
CA THR A 180 4.01 -7.32 15.40
C THR A 180 2.73 -7.29 16.23
N ARG A 181 2.28 -8.43 16.76
CA ARG A 181 1.07 -8.49 17.58
C ARG A 181 1.20 -7.72 18.89
N GLU A 182 2.38 -7.73 19.49
CA GLU A 182 2.67 -6.98 20.72
C GLU A 182 2.79 -5.48 20.49
N GLN A 183 3.48 -5.07 19.41
CA GLN A 183 3.77 -3.66 19.12
C GLN A 183 2.59 -2.92 18.49
N LEU A 184 1.72 -3.61 17.73
CA LEU A 184 0.59 -3.01 17.05
C LEU A 184 -0.31 -2.13 17.95
N PRO A 185 -0.84 -2.61 19.09
CA PRO A 185 -1.67 -1.78 19.95
C PRO A 185 -0.91 -0.57 20.51
N LEU A 186 0.37 -0.72 20.86
CA LEU A 186 1.20 0.36 21.40
C LEU A 186 1.46 1.47 20.37
N VAL A 187 1.69 1.08 19.11
CA VAL A 187 1.83 2.01 17.99
C VAL A 187 0.53 2.78 17.75
N VAL A 188 -0.61 2.08 17.77
CA VAL A 188 -1.92 2.71 17.58
C VAL A 188 -2.23 3.72 18.68
N GLU A 189 -1.96 3.39 19.95
CA GLU A 189 -2.15 4.34 21.06
C GLU A 189 -1.26 5.58 20.91
N ARG A 190 0.01 5.41 20.54
CA ARG A 190 0.91 6.56 20.30
C ARG A 190 0.40 7.47 19.19
N ILE A 191 -0.10 6.89 18.09
CA ILE A 191 -0.68 7.68 16.99
C ILE A 191 -1.88 8.50 17.48
N LYS A 192 -2.71 7.94 18.39
CA LYS A 192 -3.82 8.69 18.99
C LYS A 192 -3.33 9.87 19.83
N GLU A 193 -2.25 9.70 20.59
CA GLU A 193 -1.64 10.77 21.41
C GLU A 193 -1.11 11.95 20.56
N GLU A 194 -0.74 11.69 19.30
CA GLU A 194 -0.28 12.73 18.36
C GLU A 194 -1.42 13.58 17.76
N VAL A 195 -2.69 13.21 17.98
CA VAL A 195 -3.85 13.90 17.42
C VAL A 195 -4.58 14.69 18.52
N THR A 196 -4.78 15.99 18.29
CA THR A 196 -5.64 16.81 19.16
C THR A 196 -7.11 16.49 18.91
N ILE A 197 -7.77 15.86 19.88
CA ILE A 197 -9.19 15.51 19.81
C ILE A 197 -10.02 16.61 20.48
N LYS A 198 -10.81 17.34 19.69
CA LYS A 198 -11.84 18.26 20.19
C LYS A 198 -13.20 17.62 20.07
N ARG A 199 -13.84 17.30 21.20
CA ARG A 199 -15.21 16.76 21.22
C ARG A 199 -16.23 17.88 21.22
N ASN A 200 -17.37 17.66 20.56
CA ASN A 200 -18.50 18.57 20.63
C ASN A 200 -19.41 18.14 21.78
N ASP A 201 -19.37 18.86 22.90
CA ASP A 201 -20.14 18.52 24.11
C ASP A 201 -21.65 18.56 23.92
N LYS A 202 -22.14 19.13 22.80
CA LYS A 202 -23.57 19.17 22.44
C LYS A 202 -24.02 17.97 21.61
N PHE A 203 -23.11 17.07 21.23
CA PHE A 203 -23.43 15.90 20.42
C PHE A 203 -23.28 14.62 21.25
N ASP A 204 -24.39 13.92 21.46
CA ASP A 204 -24.39 12.61 22.13
C ASP A 204 -23.97 11.52 21.13
N LEU A 205 -22.67 11.23 21.13
CA LEU A 205 -22.09 10.21 20.27
C LEU A 205 -22.56 8.81 20.62
N ASP A 206 -22.68 8.50 21.92
CA ASP A 206 -23.02 7.15 22.38
C ASP A 206 -24.46 6.80 22.01
N ALA A 207 -25.40 7.75 22.15
CA ALA A 207 -26.77 7.58 21.68
C ALA A 207 -26.85 7.44 20.15
N TYR A 208 -26.04 8.19 19.40
CA TYR A 208 -26.01 8.10 17.94
C TYR A 208 -25.52 6.74 17.43
N LEU A 209 -24.51 6.16 18.10
CA LEU A 209 -23.90 4.87 17.72
C LEU A 209 -24.68 3.66 18.25
N ALA A 210 -25.64 3.85 19.16
CA ALA A 210 -26.43 2.77 19.72
C ALA A 210 -27.22 2.02 18.62
N PRO A 211 -27.29 0.67 18.67
CA PRO A 211 -28.06 -0.10 17.71
C PRO A 211 -29.52 0.34 17.70
N LYS A 212 -30.04 0.76 16.54
CA LYS A 212 -31.47 1.05 16.40
C LYS A 212 -32.24 -0.27 16.58
N LYS A 213 -33.09 -0.35 17.62
CA LYS A 213 -34.00 -1.49 17.80
C LYS A 213 -34.81 -1.67 16.52
N LYS A 214 -34.79 -2.88 15.95
CA LYS A 214 -35.71 -3.24 14.86
C LYS A 214 -37.12 -3.02 15.39
N VAL A 215 -37.91 -2.19 14.70
CA VAL A 215 -39.35 -2.14 14.91
C VAL A 215 -39.87 -3.50 14.48
N GLU A 216 -40.42 -4.28 15.41
CA GLU A 216 -41.17 -5.48 15.06
C GLU A 216 -42.36 -5.03 14.19
N GLU A 217 -42.36 -5.45 12.93
CA GLU A 217 -43.55 -5.28 12.08
C GLU A 217 -44.72 -6.00 12.76
N PRO A 218 -45.87 -5.34 12.95
CA PRO A 218 -47.02 -6.00 13.57
C PRO A 218 -47.38 -7.22 12.74
N SER A 219 -47.40 -8.38 13.39
CA SER A 219 -47.81 -9.64 12.76
C SER A 219 -49.24 -9.45 12.24
N ASN A 220 -49.39 -9.37 10.92
CA ASN A 220 -50.68 -9.56 10.28
C ASN A 220 -51.12 -11.00 10.56
N GLN A 221 -51.91 -11.20 11.62
CA GLN A 221 -52.64 -12.44 11.83
C GLN A 221 -53.80 -12.48 10.82
N PRO A 222 -53.85 -13.46 9.91
CA PRO A 222 -55.02 -13.66 9.08
C PRO A 222 -56.18 -14.16 9.94
N LYS A 223 -57.35 -13.53 9.78
CA LYS A 223 -58.65 -14.07 10.21
C LYS A 223 -59.15 -15.09 9.21
#